data_AF-A0A497P1Z5-F1
#
_entry.id   AF-A0A497P1Z5-F1
#
_cell.length_a   1.000
_cell.length_b   1.000
_cell.length_c   1.000
_cell.angle_alpha   90.00
_cell.angle_beta   90.00
_cell.angle_gamma   90.00
#
_symmetry.space_group_name_H-M   'P 1'
#
loop_
_entity.id
_entity.type
_entity.pdbx_description
1 polymer ?
#
loop_
_entity_poly.entity_id
_entity_poly.type
_entity_poly.pdbx_seq_one_letter_code
_entity_poly.pdbx_strand_id
1 'polypeptide(L)' 'LALFMGLPYYMGFVILSGLKHFSNNLKTISLNRFYNPHATWSFPNLNVKDWNESFEKILSTLEGT' A
#
# COMPACT_ATOMS: atom_id res chain seq x y z
N LEU A 1 -7.33 -4.86 -9.19
CA LEU A 1 -6.78 -4.11 -8.03
C LEU A 1 -5.90 -5.08 -7.25
N ALA A 2 -4.67 -4.68 -6.90
CA ALA A 2 -3.78 -5.49 -6.07
C ALA A 2 -3.33 -4.69 -4.84
N LEU A 3 -3.45 -5.30 -3.66
CA LEU A 3 -3.12 -4.71 -2.36
C LEU A 3 -1.86 -5.41 -1.82
N PHE A 4 -0.87 -4.62 -1.39
CA PHE A 4 0.40 -5.13 -0.88
C PHE A 4 0.60 -4.69 0.57
N MET A 5 0.82 -5.66 1.46
CA MET A 5 1.08 -5.46 2.88
C MET A 5 2.00 -6.58 3.40
N GLY A 6 2.84 -6.28 4.39
CA GLY A 6 3.62 -7.29 5.13
C GLY A 6 4.88 -7.79 4.42
N LEU A 7 5.25 -7.20 3.28
CA LEU A 7 6.49 -7.52 2.58
C LEU A 7 7.66 -6.68 3.09
N PRO A 8 8.89 -7.21 3.12
CA PRO A 8 10.09 -6.39 3.25
C PRO A 8 10.10 -5.28 2.20
N TYR A 9 10.54 -4.07 2.59
CA TYR A 9 10.42 -2.89 1.74
C TYR A 9 11.05 -3.07 0.36
N TYR A 10 12.29 -3.59 0.30
CA TYR A 10 13.00 -3.79 -0.96
C TYR A 10 12.28 -4.78 -1.89
N MET A 11 11.65 -5.81 -1.33
CA MET A 11 10.90 -6.80 -2.10
C MET A 11 9.65 -6.17 -2.72
N GLY A 12 8.88 -5.43 -1.91
CA GLY A 12 7.73 -4.68 -2.39
C GLY A 12 8.10 -3.64 -3.45
N PHE A 13 9.25 -2.97 -3.30
CA PHE A 13 9.78 -2.01 -4.26
C PHE A 13 10.03 -2.63 -5.64
N VAL A 14 10.73 -3.76 -5.70
CA VAL A 14 11.03 -4.45 -6.96
C VAL A 14 9.77 -5.01 -7.62
N ILE A 15 8.89 -5.65 -6.85
CA ILE A 15 7.63 -6.19 -7.36
C ILE A 15 6.76 -5.07 -7.95
N LEU A 16 6.56 -3.98 -7.21
CA LEU A 16 5.73 -2.87 -7.67
C LEU A 16 6.35 -2.15 -8.87
N SER A 17 7.68 -2.06 -8.95
CA SER A 17 8.36 -1.53 -10.15
C SER A 17 8.06 -2.38 -11.38
N GLY A 18 8.11 -3.71 -11.27
CA GLY A 18 7.72 -4.61 -12.35
C GLY A 18 6.26 -4.41 -12.77
N LEU A 19 5.34 -4.38 -11.80
CA LEU A 19 3.92 -4.18 -12.10
C LEU A 19 3.65 -2.81 -12.75
N LYS A 20 4.31 -1.74 -12.30
CA LYS A 20 4.14 -0.39 -12.86
C LYS A 20 4.45 -0.32 -14.36
N HIS A 21 5.44 -1.08 -14.83
CA HIS A 21 5.91 -1.01 -16.22
C HIS A 21 5.34 -2.11 -17.12
N PHE A 22 4.99 -3.28 -16.57
CA PHE A 22 4.67 -4.46 -17.36
C PHE A 22 3.24 -4.98 -17.17
N SER A 23 2.42 -4.33 -16.35
CA SER A 23 0.99 -4.67 -16.25
C SER A 23 0.12 -3.64 -16.96
N ASN A 24 -0.85 -4.12 -17.75
CA ASN A 24 -1.83 -3.25 -18.38
C ASN A 24 -3.00 -3.02 -17.42
N ASN A 25 -3.29 -1.76 -17.10
CA ASN A 25 -4.45 -1.31 -16.29
C ASN A 25 -4.55 -1.84 -14.85
N LEU A 26 -3.45 -2.33 -14.26
CA LEU A 26 -3.46 -2.75 -12.86
C LEU A 26 -3.27 -1.55 -11.91
N LYS A 27 -4.26 -1.29 -11.06
CA LYS A 27 -4.10 -0.40 -9.89
C LYS A 27 -3.48 -1.16 -8.73
N THR A 28 -2.42 -0.60 -8.17
CA THR A 28 -1.65 -1.16 -7.04
C THR A 28 -1.70 -0.22 -5.84
N ILE A 29 -1.99 -0.77 -4.66
CA ILE A 29 -2.05 -0.03 -3.39
C ILE A 29 -1.03 -0.66 -2.44
N SER A 30 -0.09 0.16 -1.93
CA SER A 30 0.82 -0.27 -0.86
C SER A 30 0.28 0.20 0.50
N LEU A 31 -0.04 -0.77 1.35
CA LEU A 31 -0.53 -0.55 2.71
C LEU A 31 0.58 -0.68 3.76
N ASN A 32 1.85 -0.62 3.36
CA ASN A 32 2.97 -0.63 4.30
C ASN A 32 3.20 0.75 4.92
N ARG A 33 3.84 0.79 6.10
CA ARG A 33 4.14 2.05 6.82
C ARG A 33 5.14 2.98 6.11
N PHE A 34 5.83 2.49 5.08
CA PHE A 34 6.83 3.24 4.34
C PHE A 34 6.35 3.50 2.92
N TYR A 35 6.58 4.73 2.46
CA TYR A 35 6.14 5.19 1.15
C TYR A 35 6.80 4.39 0.01
N ASN A 36 5.99 3.92 -0.94
CA ASN A 36 6.45 3.25 -2.14
C ASN A 36 6.06 4.01 -3.43
N PRO A 37 7.01 4.61 -4.16
CA PRO A 37 6.74 5.40 -5.36
C PRO A 37 6.33 4.58 -6.59
N HIS A 38 6.45 3.25 -6.53
CA HIS A 38 6.03 2.36 -7.62
C HIS A 38 4.58 1.88 -7.48
N ALA A 39 3.94 2.08 -6.32
CA ALA A 39 2.50 1.84 -6.19
C ALA A 39 1.70 2.94 -6.90
N THR A 40 0.47 2.64 -7.34
CA THR A 40 -0.46 3.68 -7.80
C THR A 40 -0.85 4.59 -6.63
N TRP A 41 -1.00 4.01 -5.44
CA TRP A 41 -1.22 4.73 -4.19
C TRP A 41 -0.44 4.05 -3.07
N SER A 42 0.09 4.85 -2.14
CA SER A 42 0.82 4.38 -0.97
C SER A 42 0.57 5.33 0.19
N PHE A 43 0.57 4.80 1.41
CA PHE A 43 0.73 5.65 2.58
C PHE A 43 2.03 6.44 2.50
N PRO A 44 2.09 7.65 3.11
CA PRO A 44 3.36 8.32 3.39
C PRO A 44 4.17 7.50 4.40
N ASN A 45 5.38 7.96 4.73
CA ASN A 45 6.11 7.38 5.85
C ASN A 45 5.38 7.67 7.16
N LEU A 46 4.89 6.62 7.81
CA LEU A 46 4.13 6.68 9.05
C LEU A 46 4.90 5.98 10.17
N ASN A 47 4.71 6.46 11.39
CA ASN A 47 5.07 5.68 12.57
C ASN A 47 4.03 4.54 12.75
N VAL A 48 4.34 3.57 13.63
CA VAL A 48 3.48 2.39 13.82
C VAL A 48 2.08 2.76 14.34
N LYS A 49 1.98 3.79 15.19
CA LYS A 49 0.70 4.24 15.75
C LYS A 49 -0.21 4.81 14.64
N ASP A 50 0.30 5.76 13.87
CA ASP A 50 -0.47 6.42 12.79
C ASP A 50 -0.84 5.43 11.67
N TRP A 51 0.03 4.44 11.44
CA TRP A 51 -0.22 3.36 10.49
C TRP A 51 -1.38 2.47 10.95
N ASN A 52 -1.43 2.08 12.23
CA ASN A 52 -2.55 1.32 12.79
C ASN A 52 -3.85 2.14 12.77
N GLU A 53 -3.82 3.42 13.18
CA GLU A 53 -4.99 4.31 13.12
C GLU A 53 -5.55 4.48 11.70
N SER A 54 -4.68 4.42 10.68
CA SER A 54 -5.10 4.47 9.29
C SER A 54 -5.94 3.24 8.90
N PHE A 55 -5.63 2.06 9.43
CA PHE A 55 -6.43 0.86 9.18
C PHE A 55 -7.76 0.88 9.93
N GLU A 56 -7.81 1.37 11.16
CA GLU A 56 -9.07 1.54 11.90
C GLU A 56 -10.06 2.43 11.12
N LYS A 57 -9.56 3.53 10.52
CA LYS A 57 -10.38 4.40 9.66
C LYS A 57 -10.85 3.71 8.38
N ILE A 58 -9.99 2.89 7.78
CA ILE A 58 -10.36 2.11 6.59
C ILE A 58 -11.45 1.10 6.97
N LEU A 59 -11.30 0.39 8.09
CA LEU A 59 -12.27 -0.59 8.59
C LEU A 59 -13.62 0.06 8.90
N SER A 60 -13.65 1.18 9.64
CA SER A 60 -14.91 1.87 9.94
C SER A 60 -15.65 2.28 8.65
N THR A 61 -14.90 2.75 7.66
CA THR A 61 -15.47 3.13 6.35
C THR A 61 -16.03 1.92 5.60
N LEU A 62 -15.40 0.75 5.72
CA LEU A 62 -15.82 -0.48 5.04
C LEU A 62 -16.98 -1.19 5.74
N GLU A 63 -17.03 -1.13 7.07
CA GLU A 63 -18.10 -1.72 7.89
C GLU A 63 -19.41 -0.91 7.79
N GLY A 64 -19.36 0.30 7.24
CA GLY A 64 -20.53 1.16 7.04
C GLY A 64 -21.07 1.75 8.34
N THR A 65 -20.23 1.86 9.36
CA THR A 65 -20.51 2.39 10.70
C THR A 65 -19.88 3.76 10.94
#